data_AF-A0A7J9N3C5-F1
#
_entry.id   AF-A0A7J9N3C5-F1
#
_cell.length_a   1.000
_cell.length_b   1.000
_cell.length_c   1.000
_cell.angle_alpha   90.00
_cell.angle_beta   90.00
_cell.angle_gamma   90.00
#
_symmetry.space_group_name_H-M   'P 1'
#
loop_
_entity.id
_entity.type
_entity.pdbx_description
1 polymer ?
#
loop_
_entity_poly.entity_id
_entity_poly.type
_entity_poly.pdbx_seq_one_letter_code
_entity_poly.pdbx_strand_id
1 'polypeptide(L)'
;MFRETITVNGLEQLGNIQVSKKAIYIRLIMLELNRVAFHLLWLGPFMVDIGAQTPFFYIFRERELVYDLFEATTRMRMMHNYFRIGRVAADPPYGWIDKCLDFWIGVIGGKEVIN
;
A
#
# COMPACT_ATOMS: atom_id res chain seq x y z
N MET A 1 -6.70 3.46 -4.59
CA MET A 1 -6.64 3.55 -3.12
C MET A 1 -6.83 4.97 -2.55
N PHE A 2 -5.89 5.92 -2.68
CA PHE A 2 -6.08 7.29 -2.13
C PHE A 2 -7.40 7.95 -2.59
N ARG A 3 -7.71 7.87 -3.90
CA ARG A 3 -8.98 8.37 -4.45
C ARG A 3 -10.20 7.75 -3.77
N GLU A 4 -10.18 6.44 -3.55
CA GLU A 4 -11.29 5.71 -2.92
C GLU A 4 -11.47 6.17 -1.47
N THR A 5 -10.38 6.37 -0.72
CA THR A 5 -10.44 6.87 0.65
C THR A 5 -11.09 8.24 0.73
N ILE A 6 -10.76 9.17 -0.16
CA ILE A 6 -11.34 10.52 -0.15
C ILE A 6 -12.86 10.45 -0.34
N THR A 7 -13.30 9.66 -1.33
CA THR A 7 -14.74 9.49 -1.60
C THR A 7 -15.48 8.83 -0.43
N VAL A 8 -14.88 7.82 0.21
CA VAL A 8 -15.48 7.11 1.33
C VAL A 8 -15.52 7.97 2.59
N ASN A 9 -14.42 8.63 2.93
CA ASN A 9 -14.33 9.49 4.11
C ASN A 9 -15.30 10.68 4.02
N GLY A 10 -15.47 11.27 2.83
CA GLY A 10 -16.44 12.35 2.63
C GLY A 10 -17.89 11.89 2.91
N LEU A 11 -18.27 10.71 2.42
CA LEU A 11 -19.59 10.11 2.69
C LEU A 11 -19.76 9.71 4.16
N GLU A 12 -18.71 9.19 4.81
CA GLU A 12 -18.74 8.82 6.23
C GLU A 12 -18.91 10.05 7.13
N GLN A 13 -18.26 11.17 6.80
CA GLN A 13 -18.41 12.45 7.50
C GLN A 13 -19.81 13.03 7.33
N LEU A 14 -20.36 13.03 6.10
CA LEU A 14 -21.73 13.51 5.86
C LEU A 14 -22.78 12.63 6.53
N GLY A 15 -22.56 11.32 6.58
CA GLY A 15 -23.48 10.35 7.18
C GLY A 15 -23.30 10.14 8.68
N ASN A 16 -22.34 10.81 9.34
CA ASN A 16 -21.96 10.57 10.74
C ASN A 16 -21.76 9.07 11.06
N ILE A 17 -21.19 8.31 10.12
CA ILE A 17 -21.00 6.86 10.26
C ILE A 17 -19.69 6.61 11.02
N GLN A 18 -19.78 5.92 12.16
CA GLN A 18 -18.59 5.51 12.90
C GLN A 18 -17.92 4.30 12.25
N VAL A 19 -16.65 4.45 11.89
CA VAL A 19 -15.83 3.38 11.31
C VAL A 19 -15.20 2.53 12.43
N SER A 20 -15.12 1.21 12.25
CA SER A 20 -14.46 0.35 13.23
C SER A 20 -12.96 0.66 13.34
N LYS A 21 -12.38 0.58 14.55
CA LYS A 21 -10.95 0.81 14.79
C LYS A 21 -10.06 -0.07 13.90
N LYS A 22 -10.42 -1.35 13.74
CA LYS A 22 -9.70 -2.31 12.89
C LYS A 22 -9.66 -1.84 11.42
N ALA A 23 -10.81 -1.38 10.90
CA ALA A 23 -10.89 -0.88 9.53
C ALA A 23 -10.00 0.36 9.33
N ILE A 24 -9.92 1.27 10.30
CA ILE A 24 -9.04 2.44 10.25
C ILE A 24 -7.56 2.02 10.13
N TYR A 25 -7.10 1.07 10.96
CA TYR A 25 -5.71 0.59 10.89
C TYR A 25 -5.38 -0.07 9.55
N ILE A 26 -6.27 -0.92 9.03
CA ILE A 26 -6.08 -1.56 7.72
C ILE A 26 -6.03 -0.51 6.61
N ARG A 27 -6.93 0.48 6.65
CA ARG A 27 -6.94 1.60 5.70
C ARG A 27 -5.61 2.36 5.75
N LEU A 28 -5.12 2.65 6.94
CA LEU A 28 -3.87 3.37 7.15
C LEU A 28 -2.69 2.60 6.53
N ILE A 29 -2.48 1.34 6.91
CA ILE A 29 -1.36 0.52 6.40
C ILE A 29 -1.38 0.45 4.87
N MET A 30 -2.55 0.24 4.28
CA MET A 30 -2.69 0.17 2.83
C MET A 30 -2.41 1.51 2.14
N LEU A 31 -2.80 2.63 2.76
CA LEU A 31 -2.50 3.97 2.24
C LEU A 31 -1.01 4.29 2.31
N GLU A 32 -0.35 3.88 3.39
CA GLU A 32 1.11 4.04 3.58
C GLU A 32 1.89 3.24 2.53
N LEU A 33 1.53 1.97 2.31
CA LEU A 33 2.11 1.14 1.25
C LEU A 33 1.90 1.76 -0.14
N ASN A 34 0.69 2.25 -0.39
CA ASN A 34 0.36 2.90 -1.64
C ASN A 34 1.15 4.21 -1.81
N ARG A 35 1.42 4.95 -0.73
CA ARG A 35 2.29 6.15 -0.78
C ARG A 35 3.69 5.78 -1.25
N VAL A 36 4.30 4.74 -0.69
CA VAL A 36 5.65 4.30 -1.10
C VAL A 36 5.66 3.86 -2.57
N ALA A 37 4.67 3.07 -2.99
CA ALA A 37 4.56 2.67 -4.40
C ALA A 37 4.45 3.86 -5.37
N PHE A 38 3.80 4.95 -4.94
CA PHE A 38 3.72 6.19 -5.73
C PHE A 38 5.05 6.97 -5.74
N HIS A 39 5.78 7.02 -4.64
CA HIS A 39 7.11 7.67 -4.62
C HIS A 39 8.11 6.92 -5.50
N LEU A 40 8.09 5.58 -5.47
CA LEU A 40 8.88 4.75 -6.36
C LEU A 40 8.50 4.97 -7.83
N LEU A 41 7.20 5.07 -8.13
CA LEU A 41 6.73 5.36 -9.48
C LEU A 41 7.15 6.74 -9.98
N TRP A 42 7.26 7.74 -9.09
CA TRP A 42 7.78 9.06 -9.46
C TRP A 42 9.29 9.03 -9.70
N LEU A 43 10.03 8.35 -8.82
CA LEU A 43 11.49 8.26 -8.89
C LEU A 43 11.98 7.49 -10.14
N GLY A 44 11.29 6.42 -10.52
CA GLY A 44 11.70 5.56 -11.64
C GLY A 44 11.89 6.31 -12.96
N PRO A 45 10.83 6.84 -13.58
CA PRO A 45 10.92 7.61 -14.82
C PRO A 45 11.82 8.83 -14.71
N PHE A 46 11.81 9.51 -13.55
CA PHE A 46 12.70 10.65 -13.31
C PHE A 46 14.19 10.27 -13.44
N MET A 47 14.60 9.09 -12.97
CA MET A 47 15.96 8.60 -13.17
C MET A 47 16.27 8.25 -14.63
N VAL A 48 15.28 7.76 -15.39
CA VAL A 48 15.41 7.50 -16.83
C VAL A 48 15.60 8.81 -17.60
N ASP A 49 14.87 9.86 -17.22
CA ASP A 49 15.00 11.18 -17.84
C ASP A 49 16.39 11.81 -17.59
N ILE A 50 17.03 11.48 -16.47
CA ILE A 50 18.42 11.86 -16.14
C ILE A 50 19.45 10.99 -16.90
N GLY A 51 19.01 9.91 -17.56
CA GLY A 51 19.86 8.97 -18.31
C GLY A 51 20.33 7.76 -17.49
N ALA A 52 19.87 7.60 -16.24
CA ALA A 52 20.18 6.45 -15.39
C ALA A 52 19.14 5.33 -15.59
N GLN A 53 19.40 4.43 -16.54
CA GLN A 53 18.48 3.32 -16.87
C GLN A 53 18.56 2.12 -15.91
N THR A 54 19.71 1.87 -15.28
CA THR A 54 19.87 0.74 -14.35
C THR A 54 19.04 0.85 -13.06
N PRO A 55 18.94 2.01 -12.36
CA PRO A 55 18.12 2.11 -11.15
C PRO A 55 16.61 1.99 -11.41
N PHE A 56 16.17 2.29 -12.64
CA PHE A 56 14.77 2.10 -13.04
C PHE A 56 14.32 0.64 -12.82
N PHE A 57 15.12 -0.33 -13.27
CA PHE A 57 14.77 -1.76 -13.11
C PHE A 57 14.73 -2.20 -11.66
N TYR A 58 15.64 -1.69 -10.81
CA TYR A 58 15.61 -1.99 -9.37
C TYR A 58 14.35 -1.43 -8.71
N ILE A 59 13.97 -0.18 -9.03
CA ILE A 59 12.77 0.46 -8.47
C ILE A 59 11.49 -0.31 -8.87
N PHE A 60 11.39 -0.75 -10.13
CA PHE A 60 10.24 -1.53 -10.59
C PHE A 60 10.19 -2.93 -9.95
N ARG A 61 11.33 -3.55 -9.66
CA ARG A 61 11.37 -4.81 -8.90
C ARG A 61 10.80 -4.64 -7.49
N GLU A 62 11.23 -3.60 -6.76
CA GLU A 62 10.70 -3.33 -5.42
C GLU A 62 9.19 -3.01 -5.45
N ARG A 63 8.75 -2.30 -6.50
CA ARG A 63 7.33 -1.99 -6.71
C ARG A 63 6.49 -3.24 -6.96
N GLU A 64 7.05 -4.25 -7.61
CA GLU A 64 6.37 -5.53 -7.86
C GLU A 64 6.08 -6.29 -6.55
N LEU A 65 7.01 -6.26 -5.59
CA LEU A 65 6.81 -6.84 -4.26
C LEU A 65 5.63 -6.18 -3.53
N VAL A 66 5.48 -4.87 -3.66
CA VAL A 66 4.33 -4.14 -3.10
C VAL A 66 3.03 -4.54 -3.80
N TYR A 67 3.06 -4.80 -5.11
CA TYR A 67 1.88 -5.29 -5.83
C TYR A 67 1.47 -6.69 -5.44
N ASP A 68 2.41 -7.57 -5.12
CA ASP A 68 2.08 -8.91 -4.64
C ASP A 68 1.39 -8.85 -3.26
N LEU A 69 1.75 -7.88 -2.41
CA LEU A 69 1.02 -7.61 -1.16
C LEU A 69 -0.41 -7.11 -1.40
N PHE A 70 -0.61 -6.25 -2.41
CA PHE A 70 -1.94 -5.78 -2.77
C PHE A 70 -2.79 -6.89 -3.38
N GLU A 71 -2.23 -7.71 -4.25
CA GLU A 71 -2.92 -8.85 -4.85
C GLU A 71 -3.34 -9.87 -3.80
N ALA A 72 -2.46 -10.17 -2.84
CA ALA A 72 -2.78 -11.08 -1.75
C ALA A 72 -4.03 -10.65 -0.96
N THR A 73 -4.25 -9.34 -0.79
CA THR A 73 -5.39 -8.84 -0.02
C THR A 73 -6.64 -8.57 -0.86
N THR A 74 -6.47 -8.05 -2.08
CA THR A 74 -7.57 -7.50 -2.88
C THR A 74 -7.91 -8.33 -4.12
N ARG A 75 -7.09 -9.34 -4.43
CA ARG A 75 -7.11 -10.14 -5.68
C ARG A 75 -6.92 -9.32 -6.96
N MET A 76 -6.53 -8.06 -6.84
CA MET A 76 -6.29 -7.16 -7.96
C MET A 76 -4.93 -6.48 -7.79
N ARG A 77 -4.28 -6.09 -8.88
CA ARG A 77 -2.93 -5.49 -8.85
C ARG A 77 -2.92 -3.96 -8.89
N MET A 78 -3.95 -3.33 -9.49
CA MET A 78 -3.99 -1.87 -9.65
C MET A 78 -5.28 -1.24 -9.14
N MET A 79 -6.43 -1.81 -9.51
CA MET A 79 -7.73 -1.21 -9.25
C MET A 79 -8.42 -1.93 -8.09
N HIS A 80 -8.01 -1.61 -6.86
CA HIS A 80 -8.22 -2.45 -5.70
C HIS A 80 -9.64 -2.47 -5.11
N ASN A 81 -10.53 -1.52 -5.45
CA ASN A 81 -11.92 -1.38 -4.94
C ASN A 81 -12.10 -1.91 -3.50
N TYR A 82 -11.20 -1.48 -2.62
CA TYR A 82 -10.98 -2.14 -1.34
C TYR A 82 -11.67 -1.41 -0.20
N PHE A 83 -11.76 -0.08 -0.31
CA PHE A 83 -12.45 0.74 0.66
C PHE A 83 -13.95 0.78 0.35
N ARG A 84 -14.74 0.49 1.37
CA ARG A 84 -16.20 0.58 1.32
C ARG A 84 -16.68 1.46 2.46
N ILE A 85 -17.83 2.10 2.31
CA ILE A 85 -18.39 2.97 3.35
C ILE A 85 -18.56 2.18 4.65
N GLY A 86 -18.01 2.70 5.75
CA GLY A 86 -18.04 2.12 7.10
C GLY A 86 -17.14 0.91 7.33
N ARG A 87 -16.53 0.32 6.28
CA ARG A 87 -15.77 -0.93 6.39
C ARG A 87 -14.63 -1.06 5.37
N VAL A 88 -14.04 -2.24 5.35
CA VAL A 88 -13.09 -2.68 4.32
C VAL A 88 -13.70 -3.88 3.60
N ALA A 89 -13.37 -4.08 2.32
CA ALA A 89 -13.96 -5.14 1.50
C ALA A 89 -13.56 -6.55 1.98
N ALA A 90 -12.30 -6.74 2.35
CA ALA A 90 -11.77 -8.00 2.86
C ALA A 90 -10.72 -7.73 3.93
N ASP A 91 -10.69 -8.55 4.98
CA ASP A 91 -9.56 -8.54 5.91
C ASP A 91 -8.31 -9.14 5.24
N PRO A 92 -7.10 -8.70 5.64
CA PRO A 92 -5.86 -9.29 5.13
C PRO A 92 -5.79 -10.79 5.49
N PRO A 93 -5.29 -11.65 4.58
CA PRO A 93 -5.17 -13.08 4.84
C PRO A 93 -4.15 -13.40 5.95
N TYR A 94 -4.25 -14.58 6.55
CA TYR A 94 -3.30 -15.04 7.56
C TYR A 94 -1.87 -15.07 7.00
N GLY A 95 -0.91 -14.53 7.77
CA GLY A 95 0.49 -14.40 7.34
C GLY A 95 0.80 -13.21 6.41
N TRP A 96 -0.19 -12.34 6.12
CA TRP A 96 0.06 -11.13 5.32
C TRP A 96 0.92 -10.10 6.08
N ILE A 97 0.70 -9.98 7.39
CA ILE A 97 1.44 -9.02 8.23
C ILE A 97 2.92 -9.38 8.27
N ASP A 98 3.25 -10.66 8.37
CA ASP A 98 4.63 -11.16 8.38
C ASP A 98 5.32 -10.83 7.05
N LYS A 99 4.64 -11.04 5.92
CA LYS A 99 5.14 -10.65 4.59
C LYS A 99 5.36 -9.14 4.46
N CYS A 100 4.47 -8.33 5.03
CA CYS A 100 4.66 -6.89 5.08
C CYS A 100 5.89 -6.50 5.91
N LEU A 101 6.09 -7.14 7.06
CA LEU A 101 7.26 -6.92 7.90
C LEU A 101 8.55 -7.31 7.19
N ASP A 102 8.57 -8.48 6.55
CA ASP A 102 9.72 -8.94 5.76
C ASP A 102 10.08 -7.95 4.63
N PHE A 103 9.07 -7.40 3.95
CA PHE A 103 9.29 -6.36 2.95
C PHE A 103 9.96 -5.12 3.56
N TRP A 104 9.46 -4.60 4.68
CA TRP A 104 10.04 -3.42 5.32
C TRP A 104 11.45 -3.67 5.87
N ILE A 105 11.72 -4.86 6.42
CA ILE A 105 13.06 -5.25 6.89
C ILE A 105 14.03 -5.34 5.73
N GLY A 106 13.59 -5.89 4.59
CA GLY A 106 14.38 -5.95 3.35
C GLY A 106 14.72 -4.58 2.77
N VAL A 107 13.79 -3.62 2.86
CA VAL A 107 13.98 -2.25 2.36
C VAL A 107 14.87 -1.41 3.28
N ILE A 108 14.72 -1.54 4.60
CA ILE A 108 15.45 -0.71 5.59
C ILE A 108 16.83 -1.30 5.93
N GLY A 109 17.08 -2.58 5.63
CA GLY A 109 18.39 -3.19 5.83
C GLY A 109 18.79 -3.27 7.30
N GLY A 110 17.96 -3.88 8.15
CA GLY A 110 18.31 -4.07 9.55
C GLY A 110 17.33 -4.97 10.30
N LYS A 111 17.76 -6.20 10.60
CA LYS A 111 17.09 -7.10 11.56
C LYS A 111 17.25 -6.64 13.03
N GLU A 112 17.92 -5.52 13.28
CA GLU A 112 18.34 -5.10 14.63
C GLU A 112 17.36 -4.19 15.37
N VAL A 113 16.31 -3.67 14.73
CA VAL A 113 15.43 -2.63 15.34
C VAL A 113 14.17 -3.21 16.01
N ILE A 114 13.95 -4.53 15.98
CA ILE A 114 12.69 -5.16 16.43
C ILE A 114 12.89 -6.09 17.66
N ASN A 115 14.08 -6.12 18.28
CA ASN A 115 14.28 -6.75 19.60
C ASN A 115 14.26 -5.71 20.72
#